data_AF-A0A2E2Z3I7-F1
#
_entry.id   AF-A0A2E2Z3I7-F1
#
_cell.length_a   1.000
_cell.length_b   1.000
_cell.length_c   1.000
_cell.angle_alpha   90.00
_cell.angle_beta   90.00
_cell.angle_gamma   90.00
#
_symmetry.space_group_name_H-M   'P 1'
#
loop_
_entity.id
_entity.type
_entity.pdbx_description
1 polymer ?
#
loop_
_entity_poly.entity_id
_entity_poly.type
_entity_poly.pdbx_seq_one_letter_code
_entity_poly.pdbx_strand_id
1 'polypeptide(L)'
;MNDTEYRIETVSYQNKKDHRILQACLSKWFKDPKTLHFTDPRMKFSFRFHSWGNLSYNQTGIITYILKHERWIIENGKNTIPRHLIL
;
A
#
# COMPACT_ATOMS: atom_id res chain seq x y z
N MET A 1 11.84 18.59 22.91
CA MET A 1 11.77 18.48 21.44
C MET A 1 11.30 17.07 21.14
N ASN A 2 10.05 16.90 20.68
CA ASN A 2 9.58 15.63 20.17
C ASN A 2 9.54 15.77 18.65
N ASP A 3 10.64 15.39 18.00
CA ASP A 3 10.67 15.21 16.55
C ASP A 3 9.77 14.02 16.22
N THR A 4 8.57 14.30 15.74
CA THR A 4 7.72 13.32 15.06
C THR A 4 8.42 12.95 13.75
N GLU A 5 9.29 11.94 13.83
CA GLU A 5 10.18 11.55 12.73
C GLU A 5 9.38 10.82 11.63
N TYR A 6 9.33 11.44 10.45
CA TYR A 6 8.90 10.76 9.24
C TYR A 6 10.02 9.87 8.73
N ARG A 7 9.72 8.61 8.45
CA ARG A 7 10.70 7.62 7.99
C ARG A 7 10.23 6.95 6.70
N ILE A 8 11.13 6.87 5.73
CA ILE A 8 10.95 6.05 4.53
C ILE A 8 11.60 4.70 4.81
N GLU A 9 10.83 3.62 4.65
CA GLU A 9 11.31 2.25 4.84
C GLU A 9 10.97 1.40 3.63
N THR A 10 11.84 0.46 3.29
CA THR A 10 11.53 -0.57 2.30
C THR A 10 10.72 -1.70 2.92
N VAL A 11 9.78 -2.24 2.16
CA VAL A 11 8.96 -3.40 2.54
C VAL A 11 8.92 -4.41 1.42
N SER A 12 8.68 -5.66 1.80
CA SER A 12 8.54 -6.76 0.84
C SER A 12 7.20 -7.48 1.01
N TYR A 13 6.48 -7.69 -0.09
CA TYR A 13 5.28 -8.53 -0.10
C TYR A 13 5.57 -10.01 0.19
N GLN A 14 6.82 -10.45 0.04
CA GLN A 14 7.26 -11.80 0.39
C GLN A 14 7.61 -11.92 1.89
N ASN A 15 7.93 -10.81 2.57
CA ASN A 15 8.17 -10.81 4.00
C ASN A 15 6.85 -10.98 4.78
N LYS A 16 6.75 -12.00 5.63
CA LYS A 16 5.50 -12.32 6.36
C LYS A 16 5.00 -11.17 7.26
N LYS A 17 5.89 -10.39 7.86
CA LYS A 17 5.51 -9.28 8.74
C LYS A 17 4.95 -8.13 7.93
N ASP A 18 5.68 -7.72 6.90
CA ASP A 18 5.26 -6.63 6.01
C ASP A 18 3.98 -7.00 5.27
N HIS A 19 3.86 -8.24 4.80
CA HIS A 19 2.66 -8.78 4.17
C HIS A 19 1.42 -8.60 5.03
N ARG A 20 1.49 -8.91 6.33
CA ARG A 20 0.36 -8.74 7.26
C ARG A 20 -0.01 -7.27 7.45
N ILE A 21 0.99 -6.41 7.57
CA ILE A 21 0.78 -4.96 7.74
C ILE A 21 0.14 -4.37 6.48
N LEU A 22 0.71 -4.66 5.30
CA LEU A 22 0.21 -4.21 4.01
C LEU A 22 -1.20 -4.75 3.74
N GLN A 23 -1.46 -6.02 4.04
CA GLN A 23 -2.81 -6.59 3.90
C GLN A 23 -3.83 -5.83 4.74
N ALA A 24 -3.51 -5.51 6.00
CA ALA A 24 -4.40 -4.76 6.87
C ALA A 24 -4.65 -3.33 6.37
N CYS A 25 -3.59 -2.62 5.96
CA CYS A 25 -3.70 -1.26 5.43
C CYS A 25 -4.49 -1.21 4.12
N LEU A 26 -4.06 -1.96 3.10
CA LEU A 26 -4.66 -1.90 1.77
C LEU A 26 -6.09 -2.41 1.74
N SER A 27 -6.43 -3.42 2.56
CA SER A 27 -7.81 -3.89 2.66
C SER A 27 -8.74 -2.85 3.30
N LYS A 28 -8.20 -1.95 4.13
CA LYS A 28 -8.95 -0.83 4.69
C LYS A 28 -9.09 0.31 3.67
N TRP A 29 -8.01 0.64 2.96
CA TRP A 29 -7.97 1.73 1.99
C TRP A 29 -8.84 1.46 0.77
N PHE A 30 -8.75 0.26 0.20
CA PHE A 30 -9.48 -0.13 -1.01
C PHE A 30 -10.86 -0.76 -0.72
N LYS A 31 -11.46 -0.38 0.42
CA LYS A 31 -12.80 -0.85 0.79
C LYS A 31 -13.89 -0.19 -0.05
N ASP A 32 -13.68 1.04 -0.52
CA ASP A 32 -14.64 1.78 -1.34
C ASP A 32 -14.41 1.49 -2.84
N PRO A 33 -15.47 1.23 -3.65
CA PRO A 33 -15.33 0.99 -5.08
C PRO A 33 -14.56 2.10 -5.84
N LYS A 34 -14.68 3.37 -5.45
CA LYS A 34 -13.95 4.49 -6.05
C LYS A 34 -12.46 4.40 -5.76
N THR A 35 -12.09 3.93 -4.58
CA THR A 35 -10.68 3.73 -4.20
C THR A 35 -10.07 2.52 -4.89
N LEU A 36 -10.87 1.55 -5.35
CA LEU A 36 -10.39 0.41 -6.14
C LEU A 36 -9.79 0.86 -7.49
N HIS A 37 -10.21 2.00 -8.04
CA HIS A 37 -9.62 2.56 -9.28
C HIS A 37 -8.13 2.89 -9.16
N PHE A 38 -7.58 2.91 -7.95
CA PHE A 38 -6.15 3.11 -7.68
C PHE A 38 -5.36 1.80 -7.66
N THR A 39 -6.00 0.67 -7.92
CA THR A 39 -5.38 -0.67 -8.01
C THR A 39 -5.22 -1.10 -9.47
N ASP A 40 -4.68 -2.30 -9.71
CA ASP A 40 -4.57 -2.84 -11.07
C ASP A 40 -5.94 -2.82 -11.79
N PRO A 41 -6.05 -2.35 -13.05
CA PRO A 41 -7.33 -2.25 -13.77
C PRO A 41 -8.08 -3.57 -13.90
N ARG A 42 -7.38 -4.71 -13.76
CA ARG A 42 -7.98 -6.06 -13.79
C ARG A 42 -8.60 -6.46 -12.44
N MET A 43 -8.44 -5.64 -11.40
CA MET A 43 -9.06 -5.86 -10.10
C MET A 43 -10.58 -5.75 -10.18
N LYS A 44 -11.25 -6.72 -9.60
CA LYS A 44 -12.70 -6.71 -9.40
C LYS A 44 -13.01 -6.32 -7.97
N PHE A 45 -14.14 -5.64 -7.77
CA PHE A 45 -14.68 -5.41 -6.44
C PHE A 45 -15.24 -6.73 -5.86
N SER A 46 -15.09 -7.03 -4.57
CA SER A 46 -14.35 -6.30 -3.53
C SER A 46 -12.83 -6.47 -3.65
N PHE A 47 -12.05 -5.51 -3.13
CA PHE A 47 -10.59 -5.63 -3.11
C PHE A 47 -10.12 -6.96 -2.50
N ARG A 48 -9.23 -7.65 -3.22
CA ARG A 48 -8.62 -8.92 -2.79
C ARG A 48 -7.11 -8.76 -2.78
N PHE A 49 -6.53 -8.62 -1.59
CA PHE A 49 -5.11 -8.36 -1.41
C PHE A 49 -4.20 -9.36 -2.15
N HIS A 50 -4.50 -10.66 -2.06
CA HIS A 50 -3.68 -11.68 -2.74
C HIS A 50 -3.77 -11.58 -4.28
N SER A 51 -4.97 -11.36 -4.83
CA SER A 51 -5.16 -11.16 -6.27
C SER A 51 -4.42 -9.92 -6.75
N TRP A 52 -4.51 -8.82 -5.99
CA TRP A 52 -3.79 -7.59 -6.29
C TRP A 52 -2.28 -7.77 -6.24
N GLY A 53 -1.75 -8.41 -5.18
CA GLY A 53 -0.33 -8.72 -5.06
C GLY A 53 0.20 -9.53 -6.24
N ASN A 54 -0.56 -10.52 -6.72
CA ASN A 54 -0.17 -11.33 -7.88
C ASN A 54 -0.29 -10.57 -9.22
N LEU A 55 -1.19 -9.60 -9.34
CA LEU A 55 -1.34 -8.82 -10.56
C LEU A 55 -0.29 -7.70 -10.66
N SER A 56 0.06 -7.10 -9.52
CA SER A 56 0.91 -5.91 -9.44
C SER A 56 2.38 -6.21 -9.07
N TYR A 57 2.65 -7.30 -8.36
CA TYR A 57 3.98 -7.58 -7.77
C TYR A 57 4.51 -9.00 -8.07
N ASN A 58 4.04 -9.63 -9.15
CA ASN A 58 4.53 -10.94 -9.60
C ASN A 58 5.84 -10.87 -10.43
N GLN A 59 6.42 -9.68 -10.58
CA GLN A 59 7.72 -9.50 -11.22
C GLN A 59 8.82 -9.39 -10.16
N THR A 60 9.99 -9.95 -10.48
CA THR A 60 11.18 -9.80 -9.65
C THR A 60 11.77 -8.40 -9.81
N GLY A 61 12.42 -7.89 -8.76
CA GLY A 61 13.09 -6.59 -8.79
C GLY A 61 12.23 -5.38 -8.45
N ILE A 62 10.96 -5.58 -8.06
CA ILE A 62 10.14 -4.48 -7.53
C ILE A 62 10.54 -4.19 -6.08
N ILE A 63 10.90 -2.93 -5.82
CA ILE A 63 11.20 -2.43 -4.47
C ILE A 63 10.06 -1.51 -4.04
N THR A 64 9.48 -1.82 -2.88
CA THR A 64 8.41 -1.02 -2.30
C THR A 64 8.89 -0.25 -1.08
N TYR A 65 8.50 1.02 -1.01
CA TYR A 65 8.76 2.03 -0.02
C TYR A 65 7.47 2.47 0.65
N ILE A 66 7.50 2.57 1.98
CA ILE A 66 6.41 3.12 2.77
C ILE A 66 6.89 4.34 3.53
N LEU A 67 6.00 5.33 3.63
CA LEU A 67 6.18 6.45 4.54
C LEU A 67 5.52 6.12 5.87
N LYS A 68 6.33 6.12 6.93
CA LYS A 68 5.86 6.01 8.31
C LYS A 68 5.96 7.34 9.02
N HIS A 69 4.97 7.59 9.85
CA HIS A 69 5.05 8.60 10.90
C HIS A 69 4.82 7.90 12.23
N GLU A 70 5.82 7.96 13.10
CA GLU A 70 5.90 7.14 14.30
C GLU A 70 5.76 5.64 13.99
N ARG A 71 4.64 5.01 14.38
CA ARG A 71 4.34 3.58 14.15
C ARG A 71 3.31 3.35 13.04
N TRP A 72 2.85 4.41 12.39
CA TRP A 72 1.74 4.37 11.44
C TRP A 72 2.22 4.51 10.01
N ILE A 73 1.72 3.63 9.13
CA ILE A 73 1.79 3.86 7.68
C ILE A 73 0.74 4.91 7.33
N ILE A 74 1.18 5.99 6.70
CA ILE A 74 0.29 7.11 6.40
C ILE A 74 -0.39 6.88 5.05
N GLU A 75 -1.71 7.09 5.03
CA GLU A 75 -2.50 7.31 3.81
C GLU A 75 -2.78 8.81 3.70
N ASN A 76 -2.51 9.42 2.53
CA ASN A 76 -2.82 10.83 2.33
C ASN A 76 -4.32 10.99 1.96
N GLY A 77 -5.16 11.16 2.98
CA GLY A 77 -6.60 11.28 2.82
C GLY A 77 -7.08 12.72 2.60
N LYS A 78 -6.79 13.33 1.43
CA LYS A 78 -7.63 14.37 0.78
C LYS A 78 -7.24 14.53 -0.71
N ASN A 79 -8.12 14.07 -1.61
CA ASN A 79 -8.30 14.52 -3.00
C ASN A 79 -7.07 14.96 -3.82
N THR A 80 -6.02 14.15 -3.95
CA THR A 80 -5.22 14.01 -5.19
C THR A 80 -4.20 12.92 -4.95
N ILE A 81 -4.30 11.81 -5.67
CA ILE A 81 -3.25 10.80 -5.69
C ILE A 81 -2.29 11.21 -6.80
N PRO A 82 -1.04 11.61 -6.52
CA PRO A 82 -0.01 11.48 -7.53
C PRO A 82 0.13 9.98 -7.79
N ARG A 83 0.01 9.61 -9.06
CA ARG A 83 -0.06 8.23 -9.61
C ARG A 83 1.03 7.23 -9.16
N HIS A 84 1.90 7.55 -8.19
CA HIS A 84 3.13 6.81 -7.91
C HIS A 84 3.52 6.82 -6.41
N LEU A 85 2.59 6.65 -5.47
CA LEU A 85 2.95 6.37 -4.07
C LEU A 85 2.13 5.24 -3.43
N ILE A 86 2.18 4.09 -4.11
CA ILE A 86 2.81 2.92 -3.51
C ILE A 86 3.96 2.62 -4.47
N LEU A 87 5.12 3.26 -4.29
CA LEU A 87 6.35 2.66 -4.84
C LEU A 87 6.59 1.46 -3.96
#